data_AF-A0A9E3XU37-F1
#
_entry.id   AF-A0A9E3XU37-F1
#
_cell.length_a   1.000
_cell.length_b   1.000
_cell.length_c   1.000
_cell.angle_alpha   90.00
_cell.angle_beta   90.00
_cell.angle_gamma   90.00
#
_symmetry.space_group_name_H-M   'P 1'
#
loop_
_entity.id
_entity.type
_entity.pdbx_description
1 polymer ?
#
loop_
_entity_poly.entity_id
_entity_poly.type
_entity_poly.pdbx_seq_one_letter_code
_entity_poly.pdbx_strand_id
1 'polypeptide(L)' 'DDGIFTNTLASLTLENGSDTAQFLDDLFVVLDTPLDQRAGVPAHFAPFGYVNGKLFDSARWQGSPA' A
#
# COMPACT_ATOMS: atom_id res chain seq x y z
N ASP A 1 -6.43 13.87 -6.26
CA ASP A 1 -5.55 14.09 -7.42
C ASP A 1 -5.48 12.84 -8.28
N ASP A 2 -5.72 13.02 -9.57
CA ASP A 2 -5.52 11.95 -10.55
C ASP A 2 -4.04 11.58 -10.59
N GLY A 3 -3.72 10.28 -10.59
CA GLY A 3 -2.34 9.80 -10.67
C GLY A 3 -1.53 9.85 -9.39
N ILE A 4 -2.15 10.08 -8.21
CA ILE A 4 -1.42 10.10 -6.94
C ILE A 4 -0.64 8.81 -6.66
N PHE A 5 -1.18 7.66 -7.05
CA PHE A 5 -0.50 6.37 -6.95
C PHE A 5 0.78 6.32 -7.79
N THR A 6 0.68 6.59 -9.10
CA THR A 6 1.81 6.50 -10.03
C THR A 6 2.88 7.54 -9.73
N ASN A 7 2.49 8.75 -9.32
CA ASN A 7 3.42 9.81 -8.98
C ASN A 7 4.19 9.50 -7.69
N THR A 8 3.49 9.00 -6.66
CA THR A 8 4.12 8.62 -5.39
C THR A 8 5.07 7.45 -5.59
N LEU A 9 4.65 6.42 -6.33
CA LEU A 9 5.49 5.27 -6.66
C LEU A 9 6.76 5.73 -7.40
N ALA A 10 6.62 6.47 -8.49
CA ALA A 10 7.76 6.94 -9.28
C ALA A 10 8.71 7.86 -8.49
N SER A 11 8.21 8.57 -7.47
CA SER A 11 9.03 9.49 -6.66
C SER A 11 9.72 8.82 -5.48
N LEU A 12 9.21 7.67 -5.01
CA LEU A 12 9.66 7.03 -3.78
C LEU A 12 10.27 5.64 -3.98
N THR A 13 10.31 5.14 -5.21
CA THR A 13 11.03 3.91 -5.56
C THR A 13 12.19 4.21 -6.50
N LEU A 14 13.23 3.40 -6.42
CA LEU A 14 14.35 3.41 -7.36
C LEU A 14 13.88 3.03 -8.76
N GLU A 15 14.52 3.59 -9.78
CA GLU A 15 14.23 3.29 -11.19
C GLU A 15 14.40 1.80 -11.54
N ASN A 16 15.32 1.12 -10.83
CA ASN A 16 15.54 -0.32 -10.99
C ASN A 16 14.46 -1.19 -10.30
N GLY A 17 13.55 -0.58 -9.54
CA GLY A 17 12.44 -1.23 -8.86
C GLY A 17 12.80 -2.13 -7.67
N SER A 18 14.04 -2.08 -7.20
CA SER A 18 14.52 -2.98 -6.13
C SER A 18 13.82 -2.80 -4.78
N ASP A 19 13.23 -1.63 -4.54
CA ASP A 19 12.49 -1.24 -3.33
C ASP A 19 10.97 -1.17 -3.55
N THR A 20 10.50 -1.42 -4.78
CA THR A 20 9.07 -1.34 -5.13
C THR A 20 8.19 -2.27 -4.30
N ALA A 21 8.67 -3.49 -4.03
CA ALA A 21 7.91 -4.45 -3.22
C ALA A 21 7.66 -3.91 -1.80
N GLN A 22 8.71 -3.40 -1.15
CA GLN A 22 8.60 -2.83 0.19
C GLN A 22 7.67 -1.62 0.23
N PHE A 23 7.77 -0.74 -0.77
CA PHE A 23 6.88 0.41 -0.88
C PHE A 23 5.40 -0.01 -0.98
N LEU A 24 5.11 -1.02 -1.80
CA LEU A 24 3.74 -1.53 -1.97
C LEU A 24 3.22 -2.22 -0.70
N ASP A 25 4.06 -2.97 0.00
CA ASP A 25 3.71 -3.60 1.27
C ASP A 25 3.33 -2.53 2.33
N ASP A 26 4.15 -1.49 2.47
CA ASP A 26 3.89 -0.38 3.38
C ASP A 26 2.60 0.37 3.01
N LEU A 27 2.40 0.62 1.71
CA LEU A 27 1.19 1.24 1.19
C LEU A 27 -0.06 0.41 1.52
N PHE A 28 -0.01 -0.91 1.39
CA PHE A 28 -1.14 -1.78 1.69
C PHE A 28 -1.48 -1.80 3.17
N VAL A 29 -0.47 -1.79 4.05
CA VAL A 29 -0.68 -1.62 5.49
C VAL A 29 -1.40 -0.29 5.76
N VAL A 30 -0.98 0.80 5.14
CA VAL A 30 -1.66 2.11 5.27
C VAL A 30 -3.11 2.02 4.81
N LEU A 31 -3.37 1.47 3.61
CA LEU A 31 -4.71 1.36 3.04
C LEU A 31 -5.65 0.48 3.90
N ASP A 32 -5.10 -0.43 4.70
CA ASP A 32 -5.84 -1.27 5.63
C ASP A 32 -5.85 -0.75 7.09
N THR A 33 -5.14 0.34 7.38
CA THR A 33 -5.13 0.98 8.70
C THR A 33 -6.16 2.12 8.75
N PRO A 34 -7.13 2.09 9.68
CA PRO A 34 -8.05 3.20 9.92
C PRO A 34 -7.31 4.52 10.18
N LEU A 35 -7.86 5.64 9.69
CA LEU A 35 -7.18 6.95 9.74
C LEU A 35 -6.79 7.38 11.16
N ASP A 36 -7.62 7.07 12.15
CA ASP A 36 -7.40 7.35 13.58
C ASP A 36 -6.29 6.50 14.21
N GLN A 37 -5.84 5.44 13.53
CA GLN A 37 -4.78 4.53 13.97
C GLN A 37 -3.44 4.76 13.27
N ARG A 38 -3.35 5.73 12.35
CA ARG A 38 -2.13 6.01 11.55
C ARG A 38 -1.10 6.89 12.26
N ALA A 39 -0.99 6.77 13.58
CA ALA A 39 0.03 7.50 14.33
C ALA A 39 1.44 7.06 13.88
N GLY A 40 2.27 8.01 13.43
CA GLY A 40 3.64 7.75 12.99
C GLY A 40 3.78 7.28 11.53
N VAL A 41 2.69 7.22 10.76
CA VAL A 41 2.76 6.92 9.33
C VAL A 41 3.48 8.06 8.58
N PRO A 42 4.42 7.75 7.66
CA PRO A 42 5.11 8.74 6.86
C PRO A 42 4.17 9.70 6.10
N ALA A 43 4.55 10.97 6.01
CA ALA A 43 3.69 12.02 5.44
C ALA A 43 3.27 11.77 3.98
N HIS A 44 4.10 11.08 3.19
CA HIS A 44 3.77 10.74 1.81
C HIS A 44 2.60 9.73 1.68
N PHE A 45 2.25 9.05 2.77
CA PHE A 45 1.09 8.16 2.83
C PHE A 45 -0.20 8.86 3.30
N ALA A 46 -0.11 10.08 3.84
CA ALA A 46 -1.28 10.84 4.31
C ALA A 46 -2.39 11.04 3.26
N PRO A 47 -2.09 11.21 1.96
CA PRO A 47 -3.13 11.37 0.95
C PRO A 47 -3.95 10.11 0.63
N PHE A 48 -3.48 8.92 1.03
CA PHE A 48 -4.16 7.66 0.74
C PHE A 48 -5.30 7.43 1.74
N GLY A 49 -6.51 7.14 1.27
CA GLY A 49 -7.66 6.83 2.13
C GLY A 49 -7.56 5.47 2.83
N TYR A 50 -8.53 5.17 3.69
CA TYR A 50 -8.74 3.83 4.26
C TYR A 50 -9.72 3.05 3.36
N VAL A 51 -9.44 1.77 3.06
CA VAL A 51 -10.17 0.98 2.05
C VAL A 51 -10.92 -0.23 2.65
N ASN A 52 -10.68 -0.62 3.91
CA ASN A 52 -11.22 -1.81 4.59
C ASN A 52 -10.96 -3.16 3.89
N GLY A 53 -9.98 -3.92 4.38
CA GLY A 53 -10.03 -5.35 4.72
C GLY A 53 -10.34 -6.43 3.67
N LYS A 54 -11.32 -6.25 2.79
CA LYS A 54 -11.74 -7.34 1.87
C LYS A 54 -10.80 -7.54 0.68
N LEU A 55 -10.01 -6.51 0.34
CA LEU A 55 -9.06 -6.56 -0.77
C LEU A 55 -7.72 -7.22 -0.38
N PHE A 56 -7.33 -7.17 0.90
CA PHE A 56 -6.05 -7.70 1.41
C PHE A 56 -6.18 -8.86 2.41
N ASP A 57 -7.39 -9.39 2.63
CA ASP A 57 -7.57 -10.58 3.45
C ASP A 57 -6.86 -11.79 2.81
N SER A 58 -5.73 -12.18 3.42
CA SER A 58 -4.92 -13.34 3.04
C SER A 58 -5.66 -14.68 3.16
N ALA A 59 -6.87 -14.70 3.72
CA ALA A 59 -7.68 -15.91 3.88
C ALA A 59 -8.11 -16.59 2.56
N ARG A 60 -7.86 -15.99 1.38
CA ARG A 60 -8.28 -16.56 0.09
C ARG A 60 -7.20 -17.26 -0.73
N TRP A 61 -5.95 -17.38 -0.26
CA TRP A 61 -4.98 -18.27 -0.91
C TRP A 61 -4.96 -19.65 -0.24
N GLN A 62 -6.02 -20.42 -0.48
CA GLN A 62 -5.95 -21.88 -0.35
C GLN A 62 -5.30 -22.37 -1.64
N GLY A 63 -4.02 -22.75 -1.56
CA GLY A 63 -3.30 -23.27 -2.72
C GLY A 63 -4.12 -24.36 -3.40
N SER A 64 -4.58 -24.09 -4.62
CA SER A 64 -5.08 -25.09 -5.55
C SER A 64 -3.89 -25.59 -6.36
N PRO A 65 -3.24 -26.71 -6.00
CA PRO A 65 -2.43 -27.43 -6.97
C PRO A 65 -3.36 -27.95 -8.07
N ALA A 66 -3.00 -27.64 -9.32
CA ALA A 66 -3.49 -28.37 -10.49
C ALA A 66 -2.86 -29.77 -10.54
#